data_AF-A0A1G9WVH6-F1
#
_entry.id   AF-A0A1G9WVH6-F1
#
_cell.length_a   1.000
_cell.length_b   1.000
_cell.length_c   1.000
_cell.angle_alpha   90.00
_cell.angle_beta   90.00
_cell.angle_gamma   90.00
#
_symmetry.space_group_name_H-M   'P 1'
#
loop_
_entity.id
_entity.type
_entity.pdbx_description
1 polymer ?
#
loop_
_entity_poly.entity_id
_entity_poly.type
_entity_poly.pdbx_seq_one_letter_code
_entity_poly.pdbx_strand_id
1 'polypeptide(L)' 'MHDTPHIVLRRIRLAWSSRRSCGLVAAAMGIRVERVIALQAEGRLSPEDALKHALEAEALAICLPPLPGADTRRLVSL' A
#
# COMPACT_ATOMS: atom_id res chain seq x y z
N MET A 1 -9.21 17.42 8.26
CA MET A 1 -8.25 16.33 8.52
C MET A 1 -7.11 16.52 7.53
N HIS A 2 -5.91 16.89 8.01
CA HIS A 2 -4.77 17.13 7.12
C HIS A 2 -4.12 15.77 6.84
N ASP A 3 -4.18 15.30 5.60
CA ASP A 3 -3.52 14.04 5.25
C ASP A 3 -2.00 14.19 5.38
N THR A 4 -1.36 13.09 5.76
CA THR A 4 0.10 12.96 5.86
C THR A 4 0.52 11.59 5.30
N PRO A 5 1.77 11.43 4.83
CA PRO A 5 2.26 10.12 4.39
C PRO A 5 2.08 8.99 5.42
N HIS A 6 2.16 9.32 6.71
CA HIS A 6 1.94 8.37 7.81
C HIS A 6 0.49 7.88 7.90
N ILE A 7 -0.47 8.78 7.72
CA ILE A 7 -1.90 8.43 7.67
C ILE A 7 -2.16 7.55 6.44
N VAL A 8 -1.58 7.91 5.29
CA VAL A 8 -1.70 7.13 4.06
C VAL A 8 -1.15 5.71 4.23
N LEU A 9 0.06 5.57 4.79
CA LEU A 9 0.66 4.26 5.08
C LEU A 9 -0.25 3.41 5.99
N ARG A 10 -0.88 4.02 7.00
CA ARG A 10 -1.84 3.33 7.86
C ARG A 10 -3.06 2.83 7.07
N ARG A 11 -3.58 3.63 6.13
CA ARG A 11 -4.72 3.23 5.28
C ARG A 11 -4.35 2.07 4.36
N ILE A 12 -3.17 2.10 3.74
CA ILE A 12 -2.65 0.99 2.92
C ILE A 12 -2.53 -0.30 3.74
N ARG A 13 -1.91 -0.22 4.93
CA ARG A 13 -1.77 -1.37 5.84
C ARG A 13 -3.13 -1.93 6.29
N LEU A 14 -4.11 -1.05 6.53
CA LEU A 14 -5.49 -1.46 6.84
C LEU A 14 -6.17 -2.15 5.66
N ALA A 15 -6.01 -1.65 4.44
CA ALA A 15 -6.56 -2.29 3.23
C ALA A 15 -5.97 -3.69 3.03
N TRP A 16 -4.67 -3.86 3.29
CA TRP A 16 -4.01 -5.15 3.27
C TRP A 16 -4.53 -6.09 4.35
N SER A 17 -4.53 -5.67 5.62
CA SER A 17 -4.93 -6.53 6.75
C SER A 17 -6.40 -6.94 6.70
N SER A 18 -7.26 -6.11 6.09
CA SER A 18 -8.68 -6.40 5.87
C SER A 18 -8.97 -7.24 4.63
N ARG A 19 -7.95 -7.70 3.90
CA ARG A 19 -8.09 -8.44 2.63
C ARG A 19 -9.02 -7.73 1.64
N ARG A 20 -8.96 -6.39 1.57
CA ARG A 20 -9.71 -5.58 0.60
C ARG A 20 -8.90 -5.23 -0.65
N SER A 21 -7.62 -5.59 -0.67
CA SER A 21 -6.69 -5.35 -1.76
C SER A 21 -5.80 -6.57 -1.98
N CYS A 22 -5.21 -6.67 -3.17
CA CYS A 22 -4.09 -7.55 -3.47
C CYS A 22 -2.95 -7.33 -2.48
N GLY A 23 -2.64 -8.36 -1.67
CA GLY A 23 -1.61 -8.28 -0.64
C GLY A 23 -0.21 -7.94 -1.19
N LEU A 24 0.13 -8.40 -2.39
CA LEU A 24 1.42 -8.07 -3.02
C LEU A 24 1.53 -6.59 -3.37
N VAL A 25 0.47 -6.04 -3.96
CA VAL A 25 0.43 -4.64 -4.41
C VAL A 25 0.39 -3.70 -3.20
N ALA A 26 -0.47 -4.01 -2.22
CA ALA A 26 -0.56 -3.23 -0.99
C ALA A 26 0.77 -3.24 -0.20
N ALA A 27 1.46 -4.38 -0.11
CA ALA A 27 2.77 -4.46 0.53
C ALA A 27 3.82 -3.60 -0.20
N ALA A 28 3.92 -3.73 -1.53
CA ALA A 28 4.86 -2.95 -2.33
C ALA A 28 4.61 -1.44 -2.22
N MET A 29 3.34 -1.00 -2.26
CA MET A 29 2.99 0.40 -2.09
C MET A 29 3.23 0.89 -0.66
N GLY A 30 3.03 0.04 0.35
CA GLY A 30 3.39 0.35 1.74
C GLY A 30 4.89 0.66 1.88
N ILE A 31 5.75 -0.20 1.32
CA ILE A 31 7.21 0.01 1.31
C ILE A 31 7.57 1.30 0.55
N ARG A 32 6.89 1.59 -0.56
CA ARG A 32 7.07 2.85 -1.29
C ARG A 32 6.80 4.07 -0.40
N VAL A 33 5.70 4.06 0.37
CA VAL A 33 5.36 5.17 1.28
C VAL A 33 6.35 5.27 2.45
N GLU A 34 6.84 4.15 2.98
CA GLU A 34 7.91 4.16 3.98
C GLU A 34 9.18 4.86 3.45
N ARG A 35 9.55 4.59 2.19
CA ARG A 35 10.68 5.27 1.55
C ARG A 35 10.43 6.76 1.37
N VAL A 36 9.21 7.16 1.00
CA VAL A 36 8.80 8.57 0.89
C VAL A 36 8.92 9.29 2.25
N ILE A 37 8.46 8.67 3.33
CA ILE A 37 8.59 9.20 4.70
C ILE A 37 10.06 9.40 5.05
N ALA A 38 10.91 8.41 4.77
CA ALA A 38 12.35 8.51 5.04
C ALA A 38 13.00 9.66 4.26
N LEU A 39 12.71 9.79 2.96
CA LEU A 39 13.24 10.88 2.13
C LEU A 39 12.77 12.27 2.60
N GLN A 40 11.51 12.38 3.05
CA GLN A 40 11.00 13.62 3.65
C GLN A 40 11.73 13.95 4.95
N ALA A 41 11.96 12.96 5.83
CA ALA A 41 12.69 13.14 7.08
C ALA A 41 14.16 13.53 6.85
N GLU A 42 14.78 13.03 5.78
CA GLU A 42 16.12 13.41 5.32
C GLU A 42 16.17 14.81 4.68
N GLY A 43 15.03 15.50 4.51
CA GLY A 43 14.94 16.80 3.83
C GLY A 43 15.14 16.73 2.32
N ARG A 44 15.10 15.52 1.74
CA ARG A 44 15.32 15.25 0.31
C ARG A 44 14.05 15.30 -0.51
N LEU A 45 12.91 15.43 0.14
CA LEU A 45 11.59 15.52 -0.47
C LEU A 45 10.76 16.55 0.28
N SER A 46 10.08 17.44 -0.44
CA SER A 46 9.21 18.44 0.17
C SER A 46 8.01 17.76 0.85
N PRO A 47 7.40 18.37 1.88
CA PRO A 47 6.19 17.83 2.51
C PRO A 47 5.03 17.62 1.51
N GLU A 48 4.90 18.52 0.53
CA GLU A 48 3.87 18.46 -0.50
C GLU A 48 4.10 17.28 -1.46
N ASP A 49 5.33 17.13 -1.97
CA ASP A 49 5.67 16.01 -2.85
C ASP A 49 5.59 14.67 -2.13
N ALA A 50 5.98 14.63 -0.85
CA ALA A 50 5.85 13.44 -0.03
C ALA A 50 4.38 13.03 0.12
N LEU A 51 3.49 13.98 0.39
CA LEU A 51 2.07 13.72 0.45
C LEU A 51 1.52 13.24 -0.90
N LYS A 52 1.89 13.92 -2.00
CA LYS A 52 1.46 13.53 -3.35
C LYS A 52 1.87 12.09 -3.68
N HIS A 53 3.13 11.74 -3.49
CA HIS A 53 3.62 10.39 -3.75
C HIS A 53 2.97 9.33 -2.85
N ALA A 54 2.64 9.69 -1.60
CA ALA A 54 1.92 8.79 -0.72
C ALA A 54 0.50 8.53 -1.24
N LEU A 55 -0.24 9.57 -1.63
CA LEU A 55 -1.60 9.45 -2.17
C LEU A 55 -1.63 8.66 -3.49
N GLU A 56 -0.66 8.87 -4.39
CA GLU A 56 -0.51 8.08 -5.61
C GLU A 56 -0.30 6.58 -5.29
N ALA A 57 0.54 6.27 -4.29
CA ALA A 57 0.78 4.91 -3.86
C ALA A 57 -0.48 4.27 -3.24
N GLU A 58 -1.27 5.05 -2.48
CA GLU A 58 -2.55 4.58 -1.95
C GLU A 58 -3.55 4.24 -3.05
N ALA A 59 -3.68 5.11 -4.05
CA ALA A 59 -4.55 4.86 -5.20
C ALA A 59 -4.22 3.52 -5.86
N LEU A 60 -2.93 3.26 -6.14
CA LEU A 60 -2.48 1.99 -6.71
C LEU A 60 -2.70 0.80 -5.76
N ALA A 61 -2.48 1.00 -4.46
CA ALA A 61 -2.67 -0.04 -3.45
C ALA A 61 -4.10 -0.56 -3.42
N ILE A 62 -5.11 0.26 -3.77
CA ILE A 62 -6.53 -0.14 -3.75
C ILE A 62 -7.10 -0.50 -5.12
N CYS A 63 -6.32 -0.39 -6.20
CA CYS A 63 -6.80 -0.67 -7.56
C CYS A 63 -7.02 -2.17 -7.84
N LEU A 64 -6.33 -3.06 -7.13
CA LEU A 64 -6.37 -4.49 -7.42
C LEU A 64 -7.09 -5.27 -6.30
N PRO A 65 -8.09 -6.11 -6.66
CA PRO A 65 -8.76 -6.96 -5.69
C PRO A 65 -7.77 -7.99 -5.11
N PRO A 66 -8.10 -8.62 -3.96
CA PRO A 66 -7.30 -9.70 -3.38
C PRO A 66 -6.97 -10.78 -4.40
N LEU A 67 -5.78 -11.39 -4.27
CA LEU A 67 -5.42 -12.56 -5.06
C LEU A 67 -6.47 -13.66 -4.84
N PRO A 68 -6.90 -14.35 -5.91
CA PRO A 68 -7.75 -15.52 -5.76
C PRO A 68 -7.08 -16.51 -4.81
N GLY A 69 -7.81 -16.93 -3.78
CA GLY A 69 -7.35 -18.06 -2.98
C GLY A 69 -7.28 -19.28 -3.90
N ALA A 70 -6.14 -19.96 -3.95
CA ALA A 70 -6.09 -21.28 -4.55
C ALA A 70 -7.09 -22.15 -3.77
N ASP A 71 -8.16 -22.61 -4.41
CA ASP A 71 -8.96 -23.69 -3.88
C ASP A 71 -8.09 -24.95 -3.96
N THR A 72 -7.27 -25.16 -2.92
CA THR A 72 -6.37 -26.31 -2.79
C THR A 72 -7.13 -27.64 -2.82
N ARG A 73 -8.46 -27.63 -2.76
CA ARG A 73 -9.31 -28.82 -2.94
C ARG A 73 -9.33 -29.38 -4.36
N ARG A 74 -8.90 -28.65 -5.40
CA ARG A 74 -8.83 -29.18 -6.78
C ARG A 74 -7.48 -29.77 -7.19
N LEU A 75 -6.44 -29.61 -6.38
CA LEU A 75 -5.08 -30.05 -6.74
C LEU A 75 -4.72 -31.46 -6.25
N VAL A 76 -5.64 -32.17 -5.59
CA VAL A 76 -5.44 -33.53 -5.05
C VAL A 76 -6.20 -34.60 -5.86
N SER A 77 -6.69 -34.25 -7.07
CA SER A 77 -7.47 -35.17 -7.92
C SER A 77 -6.76 -35.59 -9.22
N LEU A 78 -5.43 -35.48 -9.30
CA LEU A 78 -4.63 -35.96 -10.44
C LEU A 78 -3.58 -36.97 -9.98
#